data_AF-A0A2J7NKI1-F1
#
_entry.id   AF-A0A2J7NKI1-F1
#
_cell.length_a   1.000
_cell.length_b   1.000
_cell.length_c   1.000
_cell.angle_alpha   90.00
_cell.angle_beta   90.00
_cell.angle_gamma   90.00
#
_symmetry.space_group_name_H-M   'P 1'
#
loop_
_entity.id
_entity.type
_entity.pdbx_description
1 polymer ?
#
loop_
_entity_poly.entity_id
_entity_poly.type
_entity_poly.pdbx_seq_one_letter_code
_entity_poly.pdbx_strand_id
1 'polypeptide(L)' 'TKSHLAINACLAPVASMHGLAVTTVEGIGSTKTHLHPVQKRIAEAHGSQCGFCTPGIVMSMY' A
#
# COMPACT_ATOMS: atom_id res chain seq x y z
N THR A 1 6.12 14.73 -15.76
CA THR A 1 5.73 14.46 -14.36
C THR A 1 5.20 13.04 -14.28
N LYS A 2 5.69 12.21 -13.35
CA LYS A 2 5.17 10.84 -13.18
C LYS A 2 3.83 10.93 -12.45
N SER A 3 2.80 10.24 -12.98
CA SER A 3 1.48 10.15 -12.35
C SER A 3 1.43 8.89 -11.47
N HIS A 4 0.85 9.01 -10.27
CA HIS A 4 0.65 7.92 -9.33
C HIS A 4 -0.84 7.80 -9.04
N LEU A 5 -1.37 6.57 -9.10
CA LEU A 5 -2.79 6.28 -8.97
C LEU A 5 -2.98 5.04 -8.09
N ALA A 6 -3.90 5.13 -7.13
CA ALA A 6 -4.37 3.96 -6.39
C ALA A 6 -5.41 3.20 -7.21
N ILE A 7 -5.30 1.86 -7.26
CA ILE A 7 -6.20 0.99 -8.00
C ILE A 7 -6.62 -0.22 -7.17
N ASN A 8 -7.84 -0.71 -7.37
CA ASN A 8 -8.31 -1.96 -6.77
C ASN A 8 -7.73 -3.14 -7.55
N ALA A 9 -6.74 -3.83 -6.97
CA ALA A 9 -6.04 -4.94 -7.63
C ALA A 9 -6.98 -6.10 -8.04
N CYS A 10 -8.08 -6.32 -7.32
CA CYS A 10 -9.06 -7.36 -7.64
C CYS A 10 -9.80 -7.14 -8.97
N LEU A 11 -9.80 -5.90 -9.50
CA LEU A 11 -10.44 -5.52 -10.75
C LEU A 11 -9.44 -5.09 -11.82
N ALA A 12 -8.13 -5.20 -11.56
CA ALA A 12 -7.08 -4.79 -12.48
C ALA A 12 -6.45 -6.02 -13.16
N PRO A 13 -6.79 -6.32 -14.43
CA PRO A 13 -6.18 -7.44 -15.13
C PRO A 13 -4.68 -7.25 -15.28
N VAL A 14 -3.88 -8.28 -15.03
CA VAL A 14 -2.41 -8.20 -15.15
C VAL A 14 -1.97 -7.70 -16.54
N ALA A 15 -2.70 -8.06 -17.59
CA ALA A 15 -2.42 -7.62 -18.95
C ALA A 15 -2.50 -6.09 -19.14
N SER A 16 -3.32 -5.37 -18.37
CA SER A 16 -3.42 -3.91 -18.46
C SER A 16 -2.28 -3.19 -17.72
N MET A 17 -1.48 -3.91 -16.93
CA MET A 17 -0.35 -3.34 -16.17
C MET A 17 0.96 -3.30 -16.97
N HIS A 18 0.94 -3.69 -18.24
CA HIS A 18 2.14 -3.69 -19.08
C HIS A 18 2.78 -2.29 -19.16
N GLY A 19 4.09 -2.22 -18.88
CA GLY A 19 4.85 -0.96 -18.88
C GLY A 19 4.64 -0.06 -17.65
N LEU A 20 3.83 -0.49 -16.68
CA LEU A 20 3.61 0.23 -15.42
C LEU A 20 4.45 -0.36 -14.29
N ALA A 21 4.64 0.42 -13.22
CA ALA A 21 5.26 -0.03 -11.98
C ALA A 21 4.18 -0.20 -10.89
N VAL A 22 4.03 -1.41 -10.37
CA VAL A 22 3.09 -1.71 -9.28
C VAL A 22 3.84 -1.65 -7.94
N THR A 23 3.23 -1.02 -6.94
CA THR A 23 3.74 -0.99 -5.56
C THR A 23 2.66 -1.48 -4.62
N THR A 24 2.99 -2.45 -3.75
CA THR A 24 2.11 -2.99 -2.71
C THR A 24 2.58 -2.54 -1.32
N VAL A 25 1.85 -2.94 -0.28
CA VAL A 25 2.16 -2.56 1.11
C VAL A 25 3.57 -2.99 1.55
N GLU A 26 4.07 -4.12 1.05
CA GLU A 26 5.41 -4.62 1.35
C GLU A 26 6.49 -3.81 0.62
N GLY A 27 6.14 -3.19 -0.51
CA GLY A 27 7.07 -2.41 -1.33
C GLY A 27 7.47 -1.07 -0.71
N ILE A 28 6.65 -0.53 0.20
CA ILE A 28 6.93 0.76 0.85
C ILE A 28 7.68 0.61 2.18
N GLY A 29 7.69 -0.60 2.76
CA GLY A 29 8.32 -0.85 4.05
C GLY A 29 7.90 -2.18 4.69
N SER A 30 8.72 -2.65 5.62
CA SER A 30 8.46 -3.88 6.37
C SER A 30 9.11 -3.85 7.75
N THR A 31 8.69 -4.74 8.65
CA THR A 31 9.34 -4.91 9.97
C THR A 31 10.76 -5.48 9.89
N LYS A 32 11.14 -6.10 8.76
CA LYS A 32 12.51 -6.61 8.53
C LYS A 32 13.47 -5.51 8.08
N THR A 33 12.94 -4.41 7.57
CA THR A 33 13.71 -3.27 7.06
C THR A 33 13.34 -2.03 7.88
N HIS A 34 12.53 -1.16 7.30
CA HIS A 34 11.98 0.03 7.94
C HIS A 34 10.51 0.14 7.57
N LEU A 35 9.68 0.58 8.52
CA LEU A 35 8.27 0.89 8.25
C LEU A 35 8.15 2.29 7.67
N HIS A 36 7.38 2.44 6.59
CA HIS A 36 7.03 3.74 6.07
C HIS A 36 6.27 4.57 7.15
N PRO A 37 6.41 5.91 7.21
CA PRO A 37 5.66 6.73 8.17
C PRO A 37 4.16 6.47 8.20
N VAL A 38 3.53 6.16 7.06
CA VAL A 38 2.11 5.78 6.99
C VAL A 38 1.83 4.48 7.75
N GLN A 39 2.64 3.43 7.54
CA GLN A 39 2.52 2.15 8.24
C GLN A 39 2.73 2.32 9.76
N LYS A 40 3.75 3.11 10.15
CA LYS A 40 4.08 3.36 11.54
C LYS A 40 2.94 4.11 12.26
N ARG A 41 2.46 5.22 11.67
CA ARG A 41 1.46 6.07 12.31
C ARG A 41 0.10 5.41 12.43
N ILE A 42 -0.36 4.65 11.43
CA ILE A 42 -1.64 3.95 11.55
C ILE A 42 -1.62 2.91 12.67
N ALA A 43 -0.48 2.24 12.89
CA ALA A 43 -0.33 1.29 13.99
C ALA A 43 -0.26 2.00 15.37
N GLU A 44 0.57 3.04 15.48
CA GLU A 44 0.77 3.78 16.74
C GLU A 44 -0.47 4.58 17.17
N ALA A 45 -1.27 5.05 16.22
CA ALA A 45 -2.51 5.78 16.49
C ALA A 45 -3.73 4.86 16.69
N HIS A 46 -3.52 3.55 16.91
CA HIS A 46 -4.59 2.56 17.09
C HIS A 46 -5.58 2.47 15.90
N GLY A 47 -5.12 2.78 14.69
CA GLY A 47 -5.90 2.72 13.46
C GLY A 47 -6.01 1.33 12.84
N SER A 48 -5.50 0.29 13.52
CA SER A 48 -5.57 -1.10 13.10
C SER A 48 -6.00 -2.00 14.26
N GLN A 49 -7.03 -2.82 14.05
CA GLN A 49 -7.53 -3.81 15.03
C GLN A 49 -7.28 -5.24 14.52
N CYS A 50 -8.21 -5.79 13.72
CA CYS A 50 -8.03 -7.11 13.11
C CYS A 50 -6.96 -7.14 12.01
N GLY A 51 -6.51 -5.96 11.54
CA GLY A 51 -5.45 -5.81 10.55
C GLY A 51 -5.84 -6.04 9.08
N PHE A 52 -6.97 -6.67 8.80
CA PHE A 52 -7.30 -7.11 7.43
C PHE A 52 -7.40 -5.97 6.42
N CYS A 53 -8.00 -4.84 6.80
CA CYS A 53 -8.16 -3.67 5.92
C CYS A 53 -6.92 -2.76 5.87
N THR A 54 -5.98 -2.91 6.81
CA THR A 54 -4.87 -1.98 7.00
C THR A 54 -3.98 -1.85 5.76
N PRO A 55 -3.65 -2.93 5.02
CA PRO A 55 -2.88 -2.80 3.77
C PRO A 55 -3.52 -1.87 2.74
N GLY A 56 -4.84 -2.00 2.50
CA GLY A 56 -5.55 -1.15 1.55
C GLY A 56 -5.60 0.31 2.00
N ILE A 57 -5.88 0.54 3.29
CA ILE A 57 -5.89 1.88 3.87
C ILE A 57 -4.50 2.55 3.79
N VAL A 58 -3.43 1.79 4.06
CA VAL A 58 -2.04 2.27 3.94
C VAL A 58 -1.73 2.68 2.50
N MET A 59 -2.08 1.85 1.51
CA MET A 59 -1.80 2.15 0.11
C MET A 59 -2.64 3.29 -0.47
N SER A 60 -3.82 3.56 0.11
CA SER A 60 -4.62 4.74 -0.25
C SER A 60 -4.09 6.05 0.36
N MET A 61 -3.32 5.98 1.45
CA MET A 61 -2.69 7.14 2.10
C MET A 61 -1.26 7.42 1.63
N TYR A 62 -0.57 6.39 1.10
CA TYR A 62 0.80 6.46 0.59
C TYR A 62 0.88 7.24 -0.72
#